data_AF-A0A370AQN3-F1
#
_entry.id   AF-A0A370AQN3-F1
#
_cell.length_a   1.000
_cell.length_b   1.000
_cell.length_c   1.000
_cell.angle_alpha   90.00
_cell.angle_beta   90.00
_cell.angle_gamma   90.00
#
_symmetry.space_group_name_H-M   'P 1'
#
loop_
_entity.id
_entity.type
_entity.pdbx_description
1 polymer ?
#
loop_
_entity_poly.entity_id
_entity_poly.type
_entity_poly.pdbx_seq_one_letter_code
_entity_poly.pdbx_strand_id
1 'polypeptide(L)'
;MDLGILDILFLAIIIISSLRGAFRGMVQELISLAALLISLLLAAVFYPDGTDWIQARSSLGESATLISFVCIFAAAFILFMLLKKAIVFLINETPFESVDKLLGFFLGILEGLLICFLIVYLIDFQEIIDLGNWTVSSKLLPYIERFLPALDKPAEHILEKLSSGSL
;
A
#
# COMPACT_ATOMS: atom_id res chain seq x y z
N MET A 1 -22.53 -5.87 -18.72
CA MET A 1 -21.95 -5.28 -17.49
C MET A 1 -20.60 -5.92 -17.36
N ASP A 2 -19.61 -5.41 -18.08
CA ASP A 2 -18.31 -6.07 -18.20
C ASP A 2 -17.45 -5.59 -17.03
N LEU A 3 -17.42 -6.38 -15.95
CA LEU A 3 -16.43 -6.18 -14.90
C LEU A 3 -15.04 -6.35 -15.53
N GLY A 4 -14.19 -5.35 -15.39
CA GLY A 4 -12.80 -5.49 -15.79
C GLY A 4 -12.13 -6.56 -14.93
N ILE A 5 -11.09 -7.22 -15.46
CA ILE A 5 -10.29 -8.20 -14.67
C ILE A 5 -9.75 -7.57 -13.38
N LEU A 6 -9.45 -6.27 -13.37
CA LEU A 6 -9.02 -5.53 -12.19
C LEU A 6 -10.13 -5.42 -11.13
N ASP A 7 -11.39 -5.23 -11.53
CA ASP A 7 -12.50 -5.13 -10.60
C ASP A 7 -12.72 -6.48 -9.89
N ILE A 8 -12.60 -7.59 -10.62
CA ILE A 8 -12.68 -8.95 -10.06
C ILE A 8 -11.53 -9.21 -9.09
N LEU A 9 -10.32 -8.77 -9.45
CA LEU A 9 -9.13 -8.91 -8.60
C LEU A 9 -9.28 -8.12 -7.28
N PHE A 10 -9.70 -6.85 -7.36
CA PHE A 10 -9.89 -6.03 -6.17
C PHE A 10 -11.01 -6.54 -5.28
N LEU A 11 -12.12 -6.98 -5.88
CA LEU A 11 -13.20 -7.61 -5.13
C LEU A 11 -12.71 -8.87 -4.41
N ALA A 12 -11.91 -9.71 -5.07
CA ALA A 12 -11.32 -10.89 -4.44
C ALA A 12 -10.40 -10.54 -3.27
N ILE A 13 -9.52 -9.53 -3.44
CA ILE A 13 -8.62 -9.07 -2.36
C ILE A 13 -9.43 -8.57 -1.16
N ILE A 14 -10.46 -7.76 -1.37
CA ILE A 14 -11.31 -7.20 -0.31
C ILE A 14 -12.09 -8.31 0.40
N ILE A 15 -12.67 -9.26 -0.34
CA ILE A 15 -13.40 -10.39 0.24
C ILE A 15 -12.46 -11.27 1.08
N ILE A 16 -11.29 -11.62 0.55
CA ILE A 16 -10.31 -12.44 1.28
C ILE A 16 -9.83 -11.71 2.53
N SER A 17 -9.51 -10.42 2.42
CA SER A 17 -9.02 -9.63 3.55
C SER A 17 -10.08 -9.45 4.63
N SER A 18 -11.33 -9.18 4.25
CA SER A 18 -12.45 -9.04 5.19
C SER A 18 -12.78 -10.36 5.90
N LEU A 19 -12.81 -11.49 5.18
CA LEU A 19 -13.06 -12.80 5.78
C LEU A 19 -11.92 -13.21 6.72
N ARG A 20 -10.68 -12.92 6.33
CA ARG A 20 -9.48 -13.14 7.16
C ARG A 20 -9.52 -12.29 8.44
N GLY A 21 -9.93 -11.02 8.34
CA GLY A 21 -10.12 -10.13 9.48
C GLY A 21 -11.22 -10.65 10.42
N ALA A 22 -12.31 -11.17 9.86
CA ALA A 22 -13.38 -11.80 10.64
C ALA A 22 -12.92 -13.03 11.43
N PHE A 23 -11.97 -13.81 10.90
CA PHE A 23 -11.43 -14.98 11.60
C PHE A 23 -10.35 -14.65 12.63
N ARG A 24 -9.58 -13.58 12.42
CA ARG A 24 -8.46 -13.22 13.30
C ARG A 24 -8.84 -12.26 14.44
N GLY A 25 -9.92 -11.51 14.27
CA GLY A 25 -10.34 -10.51 15.24
C GLY A 25 -9.76 -9.11 14.98
N MET A 26 -10.28 -8.13 15.72
CA MET A 26 -9.98 -6.71 15.53
C MET A 26 -8.51 -6.40 15.79
N VAL A 27 -7.97 -6.87 16.92
CA VAL A 27 -6.63 -6.47 17.37
C VAL A 27 -5.55 -6.94 16.38
N GLN A 28 -5.67 -8.17 15.88
CA GLN A 28 -4.73 -8.70 14.91
C GLN A 28 -4.78 -7.95 13.57
N GLU A 29 -5.95 -7.47 13.18
CA GLU A 29 -6.15 -6.73 11.94
C GLU A 29 -5.69 -5.28 12.08
N LEU A 30 -5.92 -4.63 13.23
CA LEU A 30 -5.36 -3.31 13.53
C LEU A 30 -3.83 -3.31 13.46
N ILE A 31 -3.18 -4.31 14.06
CA ILE A 31 -1.72 -4.44 14.00
C ILE A 31 -1.28 -4.71 12.55
N SER A 32 -2.05 -5.47 11.79
CA SER A 32 -1.76 -5.77 10.37
C SER A 32 -1.78 -4.52 9.52
N LEU A 33 -2.83 -3.71 9.69
CA LEU A 33 -3.01 -2.45 8.99
C LEU A 33 -1.93 -1.43 9.40
N ALA A 34 -1.62 -1.33 10.69
CA ALA A 34 -0.54 -0.48 11.18
C ALA A 34 0.83 -0.92 10.60
N ALA A 35 1.10 -2.22 10.58
CA ALA A 35 2.31 -2.78 9.96
C ALA A 35 2.41 -2.39 8.48
N LEU A 36 1.30 -2.47 7.74
CA LEU A 36 1.25 -2.07 6.34
C LEU A 36 1.56 -0.58 6.18
N LEU A 37 0.89 0.29 6.93
CA LEU A 37 1.11 1.74 6.87
C LEU A 37 2.54 2.14 7.25
N ILE A 38 3.09 1.58 8.33
CA ILE A 38 4.45 1.89 8.78
C ILE A 38 5.47 1.39 7.75
N SER A 39 5.27 0.20 7.18
CA SER A 39 6.16 -0.33 6.14
C SER A 39 6.12 0.52 4.88
N LEU A 40 4.94 1.03 4.52
CA LEU A 40 4.77 1.94 3.41
C LEU A 40 5.50 3.28 3.64
N LEU A 41 5.37 3.84 4.85
CA LEU A 41 6.10 5.05 5.24
C LEU A 41 7.62 4.83 5.21
N LEU A 42 8.11 3.70 5.74
CA LEU A 42 9.53 3.36 5.68
C LEU A 42 10.01 3.21 4.23
N ALA A 43 9.25 2.52 3.37
CA ALA A 43 9.57 2.42 1.96
C ALA A 43 9.62 3.80 1.29
N ALA A 44 8.63 4.66 1.53
CA ALA A 44 8.58 6.01 0.99
C ALA A 44 9.73 6.90 1.45
N VAL A 45 10.26 6.69 2.65
CA VAL A 45 11.39 7.47 3.18
C VAL A 45 12.74 6.93 2.70
N PHE A 46 12.92 5.61 2.65
CA PHE A 46 14.23 4.98 2.43
C PHE A 46 14.46 4.48 0.99
N TYR A 47 13.46 4.50 0.11
CA TYR A 47 13.66 4.12 -1.29
C TYR A 47 14.75 4.94 -2.02
N PRO A 48 14.99 6.25 -1.76
CA PRO A 48 16.04 6.98 -2.46
C PRO A 48 17.43 6.40 -2.15
N ASP A 49 17.72 6.11 -0.89
CA ASP A 49 19.00 5.52 -0.46
C ASP A 49 19.23 4.14 -1.09
N GLY A 50 18.17 3.32 -1.13
CA GLY A 50 18.25 2.01 -1.77
C GLY A 50 18.37 2.11 -3.30
N THR A 51 17.77 3.13 -3.91
CA THR A 51 17.88 3.42 -5.34
C THR A 51 19.33 3.75 -5.71
N ASP A 52 19.96 4.66 -4.96
CA ASP A 52 21.38 5.02 -5.14
C ASP A 52 22.29 3.81 -4.98
N TRP A 53 22.01 2.95 -3.99
CA TRP A 53 22.76 1.73 -3.75
C TRP A 53 22.67 0.74 -4.92
N ILE A 54 21.49 0.59 -5.53
CA ILE A 54 21.27 -0.27 -6.70
C ILE A 54 21.95 0.34 -7.93
N GLN A 55 21.74 1.63 -8.19
CA GLN A 55 22.30 2.31 -9.36
C GLN A 55 23.84 2.30 -9.37
N ALA A 56 24.47 2.41 -8.19
CA ALA A 56 25.92 2.30 -8.06
C ALA A 56 26.48 0.92 -8.49
N ARG A 57 25.63 -0.13 -8.56
CA ARG A 57 26.03 -1.51 -8.87
C ARG A 57 25.38 -2.06 -10.13
N SER A 58 24.41 -1.36 -10.71
CA SER A 58 23.61 -1.86 -11.83
C SER A 58 23.00 -0.70 -12.62
N SER A 59 22.98 -0.81 -13.95
CA SER A 59 22.40 0.19 -14.85
C SER A 59 20.89 -0.02 -15.05
N LEU A 60 20.14 -0.18 -13.96
CA LEU A 60 18.70 -0.51 -13.99
C LEU A 60 17.79 0.71 -14.23
N GLY A 61 18.33 1.93 -14.23
CA GLY A 61 17.58 3.16 -14.51
C GLY A 61 16.36 3.32 -13.61
N GLU A 62 15.22 3.69 -14.18
CA GLU A 62 13.93 3.89 -13.47
C GLU A 62 13.43 2.64 -12.74
N SER A 63 13.82 1.44 -13.20
CA SER A 63 13.47 0.19 -12.52
C SER A 63 14.13 0.09 -11.13
N ALA A 64 15.28 0.73 -10.91
CA ALA A 64 15.98 0.72 -9.63
C ALA A 64 15.13 1.34 -8.51
N THR A 65 14.36 2.38 -8.84
CA THR A 65 13.49 3.08 -7.89
C THR A 65 12.35 2.19 -7.41
N LEU A 66 11.64 1.54 -8.34
CA LEU A 66 10.58 0.59 -7.97
C LEU A 66 11.15 -0.57 -7.16
N ILE A 67 12.24 -1.19 -7.65
CA ILE A 67 12.84 -2.35 -6.98
C ILE A 67 13.24 -1.96 -5.55
N SER A 68 13.85 -0.80 -5.35
CA SER A 68 14.21 -0.32 -4.03
C SER A 68 12.98 -0.16 -3.12
N PHE A 69 11.96 0.53 -3.59
CA PHE A 69 10.73 0.73 -2.83
C PHE A 69 10.07 -0.59 -2.44
N VAL A 70 9.88 -1.50 -3.41
CA VAL A 70 9.24 -2.81 -3.20
C VAL A 70 10.08 -3.67 -2.24
N CYS A 71 11.40 -3.69 -2.40
CA CYS A 71 12.28 -4.46 -1.51
C CYS A 71 12.23 -3.94 -0.07
N ILE A 72 12.28 -2.62 0.13
CA ILE A 72 12.22 -2.02 1.48
C ILE A 72 10.85 -2.23 2.09
N PHE A 73 9.77 -2.00 1.34
CA PHE A 73 8.41 -2.27 1.77
C PHE A 73 8.25 -3.73 2.21
N ALA A 74 8.67 -4.68 1.36
CA ALA A 74 8.54 -6.10 1.65
C ALA A 74 9.36 -6.50 2.88
N ALA A 75 10.61 -6.03 3.00
CA ALA A 75 11.46 -6.32 4.14
C ALA A 75 10.88 -5.77 5.45
N ALA A 76 10.43 -4.51 5.46
CA ALA A 76 9.79 -3.89 6.62
C ALA A 76 8.48 -4.60 6.97
N PHE A 77 7.64 -4.89 5.98
CA PHE A 77 6.35 -5.53 6.19
C PHE A 77 6.49 -6.95 6.75
N ILE A 78 7.44 -7.74 6.22
CA ILE A 78 7.77 -9.06 6.75
C ILE A 78 8.23 -8.93 8.21
N LEU A 79 9.11 -7.97 8.51
CA LEU A 79 9.58 -7.74 9.87
C LEU A 79 8.43 -7.42 10.83
N PHE A 80 7.53 -6.50 10.46
CA PHE A 80 6.37 -6.17 11.28
C PHE A 80 5.37 -7.33 11.40
N MET A 81 5.24 -8.17 10.38
CA MET A 81 4.41 -9.38 10.47
C MET A 81 5.00 -10.42 11.43
N LEU A 82 6.33 -10.51 11.52
CA LEU A 82 6.99 -11.33 12.54
C LEU A 82 6.76 -10.75 13.95
N LEU A 83 6.90 -9.43 14.10
CA LEU A 83 6.62 -8.75 15.37
C LEU A 83 5.16 -8.89 15.80
N LYS A 84 4.22 -8.80 14.85
CA LYS A 84 2.80 -9.04 15.09
C LYS A 84 2.57 -10.41 15.72
N LYS A 85 3.20 -11.48 15.22
CA LYS A 85 3.05 -12.82 15.82
C LYS A 85 3.47 -12.86 17.28
N ALA A 86 4.56 -12.16 17.62
CA ALA A 86 5.02 -12.05 19.01
C ALA A 86 4.01 -11.27 19.87
N ILE A 87 3.48 -10.14 19.37
CA ILE A 87 2.49 -9.33 20.10
C ILE A 87 1.19 -10.12 20.32
N VAL A 88 0.72 -10.82 19.29
CA VAL A 88 -0.51 -11.64 19.34
C VAL A 88 -0.38 -12.77 20.36
N PHE A 89 0.82 -13.35 20.53
CA PHE A 89 1.05 -14.35 21.57
C PHE A 89 0.87 -13.81 22.99
N LEU A 90 1.06 -12.50 23.21
CA LEU A 90 0.90 -11.86 24.53
C LEU A 90 -0.54 -11.43 24.82
N ILE A 91 -1.43 -11.42 23.82
CA ILE A 91 -2.80 -10.97 23.98
C ILE A 91 -3.67 -12.16 24.42
N ASN A 92 -4.34 -12.01 25.56
CA ASN A 92 -5.33 -12.98 26.03
C ASN A 92 -6.67 -12.77 25.30
N GLU A 93 -7.40 -13.86 25.09
CA GLU A 93 -8.76 -13.90 24.52
C GLU A 93 -9.67 -12.85 25.18
N THR A 94 -10.34 -12.03 24.37
CA THR A 94 -11.32 -11.05 24.86
C THR A 94 -12.71 -11.68 25.03
N PRO A 95 -13.49 -11.29 26.06
CA PRO A 95 -14.79 -11.90 26.35
C PRO A 95 -15.89 -11.62 25.32
N PHE A 96 -15.72 -10.65 24.41
CA PHE A 96 -16.70 -10.25 23.39
C PHE A 96 -16.29 -10.68 21.97
N GLU A 97 -16.10 -11.99 21.80
CA GLU A 97 -15.62 -12.61 20.55
C GLU A 97 -16.42 -12.18 19.30
N SER A 98 -17.75 -12.08 19.39
CA SER A 98 -18.58 -11.71 18.22
C SER A 98 -18.36 -10.27 17.73
N VAL A 99 -18.15 -9.33 18.65
CA VAL A 99 -17.90 -7.91 18.31
C VAL A 99 -16.49 -7.76 17.76
N ASP A 100 -15.53 -8.46 18.36
CA ASP A 100 -14.14 -8.48 17.90
C ASP A 100 -14.02 -9.00 16.46
N LYS A 101 -14.72 -10.09 16.12
CA LYS A 101 -14.79 -10.62 14.75
C LYS A 101 -15.46 -9.65 13.78
N LEU A 102 -16.54 -8.97 14.19
CA LEU A 102 -17.22 -7.99 13.33
C LEU A 102 -16.34 -6.78 13.02
N LEU A 103 -15.64 -6.25 14.03
CA LEU A 103 -14.69 -5.15 13.82
C LEU A 103 -13.49 -5.61 12.98
N GLY A 104 -13.00 -6.83 13.21
CA GLY A 104 -11.99 -7.47 12.36
C GLY A 104 -12.42 -7.55 10.90
N PHE A 105 -13.68 -7.87 10.60
CA PHE A 105 -14.21 -7.88 9.24
C PHE A 105 -14.11 -6.51 8.56
N PHE A 106 -14.56 -5.43 9.23
CA PHE A 106 -14.49 -4.08 8.68
C PHE A 106 -13.05 -3.58 8.51
N LEU A 107 -12.17 -3.90 9.45
CA LEU A 107 -10.75 -3.59 9.33
C LEU A 107 -10.09 -4.35 8.18
N GLY A 108 -10.49 -5.60 7.95
CA GLY A 108 -10.01 -6.39 6.82
C GLY A 108 -10.48 -5.82 5.48
N ILE A 109 -11.67 -5.22 5.41
CA ILE A 109 -12.08 -4.43 4.23
C ILE A 109 -11.13 -3.26 4.02
N LEU A 110 -10.83 -2.51 5.08
CA LEU A 110 -9.95 -1.34 5.00
C LEU A 110 -8.52 -1.73 4.59
N GLU A 111 -7.98 -2.81 5.15
CA GLU A 111 -6.68 -3.35 4.75
C GLU A 111 -6.69 -3.82 3.29
N GLY A 112 -7.75 -4.51 2.86
CA GLY A 112 -7.90 -4.93 1.47
C GLY A 112 -7.94 -3.76 0.50
N LEU A 113 -8.68 -2.70 0.83
CA LEU A 113 -8.72 -1.46 0.05
C LEU A 113 -7.34 -0.78 -0.02
N LEU A 114 -6.61 -0.76 1.10
CA LEU A 114 -5.26 -0.21 1.17
C LEU A 114 -4.27 -0.99 0.29
N ILE A 115 -4.39 -2.32 0.26
CA ILE A 115 -3.61 -3.19 -0.64
C ILE A 115 -3.95 -2.90 -2.09
N CYS A 116 -5.24 -2.77 -2.44
CA CYS A 116 -5.65 -2.41 -3.80
C CYS A 116 -5.07 -1.06 -4.21
N PHE A 117 -5.12 -0.06 -3.33
CA PHE A 117 -4.51 1.26 -3.57
C PHE A 117 -3.00 1.13 -3.82
N LEU A 118 -2.30 0.34 -3.01
CA LEU A 118 -0.87 0.08 -3.19
C LEU A 118 -0.56 -0.58 -4.54
N ILE A 119 -1.36 -1.56 -4.96
CA ILE A 119 -1.20 -2.21 -6.27
C ILE A 119 -1.36 -1.20 -7.41
N VAL A 120 -2.42 -0.38 -7.37
CA VAL A 120 -2.65 0.66 -8.39
C VAL A 120 -1.50 1.65 -8.41
N TYR A 121 -1.08 2.13 -7.23
CA TYR A 121 0.04 3.06 -7.10
C TYR A 121 1.33 2.49 -7.69
N LEU A 122 1.66 1.21 -7.43
CA LEU A 122 2.86 0.57 -7.98
C LEU A 122 2.79 0.36 -9.49
N ILE A 123 1.60 0.12 -10.04
CA ILE A 123 1.39 0.00 -11.50
C ILE A 123 1.57 1.37 -12.16
N ASP A 124 0.97 2.41 -11.59
CA ASP A 124 1.05 3.79 -12.09
C ASP A 124 2.48 4.32 -12.04
N PHE A 125 3.18 4.09 -10.92
CA PHE A 125 4.58 4.49 -10.70
C PHE A 125 5.57 3.93 -11.74
N GLN A 126 5.23 2.81 -12.38
CA GLN A 126 6.12 2.18 -13.33
C GLN A 126 6.06 2.83 -14.72
N GLU A 127 5.01 3.56 -15.10
CA GLU A 127 4.69 3.98 -16.50
C GLU A 127 4.77 2.85 -17.57
N ILE A 128 5.14 1.63 -17.18
CA ILE A 128 5.45 0.47 -18.05
C ILE A 128 4.18 -0.20 -18.55
N ILE A 129 3.07 -0.05 -17.82
CA ILE A 129 1.78 -0.61 -18.21
C ILE A 129 0.95 0.54 -18.75
N ASP A 130 0.74 0.56 -20.07
CA ASP A 130 -0.26 1.42 -20.72
C ASP A 130 -1.65 1.00 -20.23
N LEU A 131 -2.02 1.57 -19.08
CA LEU A 131 -3.28 1.36 -18.40
C LEU A 131 -4.46 1.73 -19.32
N GLY A 132 -4.24 2.51 -20.38
CA GLY A 132 -5.25 3.00 -21.33
C GLY A 132 -6.16 1.92 -21.92
N ASN A 133 -5.69 0.69 -22.08
CA ASN A 133 -6.53 -0.42 -22.59
C ASN A 133 -7.40 -1.06 -21.49
N TRP A 134 -7.07 -0.91 -20.22
CA TRP A 134 -7.71 -1.56 -19.06
C TRP A 134 -8.51 -0.57 -18.19
N THR A 135 -8.23 0.74 -18.30
CA THR A 135 -8.88 1.83 -17.55
C THR A 135 -10.21 2.30 -18.12
N VAL A 136 -10.49 2.03 -19.40
CA VAL A 136 -11.75 2.43 -20.07
C VAL A 136 -13.00 1.82 -19.40
N SER A 137 -12.85 0.74 -18.63
CA SER A 137 -13.97 0.02 -18.00
C SER A 137 -14.10 0.20 -16.48
N SER A 138 -13.12 0.78 -15.78
CA SER A 138 -13.14 0.78 -14.30
C SER A 138 -13.73 2.08 -13.72
N LYS A 139 -14.83 1.95 -12.98
CA LYS A 139 -15.55 3.08 -12.33
C LYS A 139 -14.93 3.55 -11.01
N LEU A 140 -13.97 2.81 -10.46
CA LEU A 140 -13.36 3.10 -9.15
C LEU A 140 -12.13 3.99 -9.25
N LEU A 141 -11.48 4.02 -10.42
CA LEU A 141 -10.29 4.84 -10.68
C LEU A 141 -10.51 6.35 -10.42
N PRO A 142 -11.63 6.98 -10.85
CA PRO A 142 -11.86 8.41 -10.63
C PRO A 142 -11.97 8.81 -9.15
N TYR A 143 -12.36 7.88 -8.28
CA TYR A 143 -12.46 8.13 -6.84
C TYR A 143 -11.09 8.09 -6.17
N ILE A 144 -10.18 7.27 -6.69
CA ILE A 144 -8.80 7.12 -6.20
C ILE A 144 -7.93 8.29 -6.71
N GLU A 145 -8.06 8.67 -7.98
CA GLU A 145 -7.38 9.83 -8.58
C GLU A 145 -7.71 11.16 -7.87
N ARG A 146 -8.92 11.28 -7.29
CA ARG A 146 -9.29 12.47 -6.52
C ARG A 146 -8.43 12.70 -5.27
N PHE A 147 -7.77 11.66 -4.76
CA PHE A 147 -6.86 11.75 -3.61
C PHE A 147 -5.37 11.81 -4.01
N LEU A 148 -5.01 11.52 -5.27
CA LEU A 148 -3.64 11.62 -5.79
C LEU A 148 -3.01 13.03 -5.69
N PRO A 149 -3.70 14.14 -6.02
CA PRO A 149 -3.09 15.47 -5.95
C PRO A 149 -2.78 15.96 -4.52
N ALA A 150 -3.11 15.17 -3.49
CA ALA A 150 -2.63 15.42 -2.14
C ALA A 150 -1.18 14.97 -1.92
N LEU A 151 -0.65 14.08 -2.77
CA LEU A 151 0.70 13.50 -2.66
C LEU A 151 1.73 14.16 -3.59
N ASP A 152 1.28 14.84 -4.65
CA ASP A 152 2.14 15.43 -5.70
C ASP A 152 2.65 16.85 -5.37
N LYS A 153 1.91 17.58 -4.51
CA LYS A 153 2.16 19.00 -4.20
C LYS A 153 3.51 19.36 -3.54
N PRO A 154 4.21 18.50 -2.79
CA PRO A 154 5.46 18.92 -2.15
C PRO A 154 6.60 19.20 -3.14
N ALA A 155 6.60 18.54 -4.31
CA ALA A 155 7.72 18.61 -5.25
C ALA A 155 7.71 19.89 -6.10
N GLU A 156 6.54 20.29 -6.63
CA GLU A 156 6.41 21.48 -7.47
C GLU A 156 6.73 22.77 -6.70
N HIS A 157 6.30 22.86 -5.43
CA HIS A 157 6.50 24.08 -4.63
C HIS A 157 7.97 24.31 -4.22
N ILE A 158 8.78 23.24 -4.16
CA ILE A 158 10.22 23.32 -3.87
C ILE A 158 10.98 23.70 -5.16
N LEU A 159 10.56 23.21 -6.32
CA LEU A 159 11.17 23.54 -7.62
C LEU A 159 10.85 24.98 -8.07
N GLU A 160 9.67 25.50 -7.72
CA GLU A 160 9.30 26.92 -7.95
C GLU A 160 10.13 27.88 -7.07
N LYS A 161 10.39 27.51 -5.80
CA LYS A 161 11.27 28.29 -4.91
C LYS A 161 12.75 28.21 -5.28
N LEU A 162 13.20 27.11 -5.89
CA LEU A 162 14.59 26.96 -6.32
C LEU A 162 14.86 27.60 -7.70
N SER A 163 13.87 27.67 -8.59
CA SER A 163 13.99 28.29 -9.91
C SER A 163 13.82 29.81 -9.92
N SER A 164 13.18 30.39 -8.90
CA SER A 164 12.96 31.84 -8.77
C SER A 164 14.12 32.63 -8.18
N GLY A 165 15.23 31.96 -7.80
CA GLY A 165 16.49 32.64 -7.50
C GLY A 165 16.43 33.68 -6.39
N SER A 166 15.58 33.49 -5.37
CA SER A 166 15.62 34.30 -4.16
C SER A 166 15.75 33.39 -2.94
N LEU A 167 16.88 33.51 -2.24
CA LEU A 167 17.02 33.07 -0.84
C LEU A 167 15.92 33.70 0.03
#